data_AF-A0A3N5MMK3-F1
#
_entry.id   AF-A0A3N5MMK3-F1
#
_cell.length_a   1.000
_cell.length_b   1.000
_cell.length_c   1.000
_cell.angle_alpha   90.00
_cell.angle_beta   90.00
_cell.angle_gamma   90.00
#
_symmetry.space_group_name_H-M   'P 1'
#
loop_
_entity.id
_entity.type
_entity.pdbx_description
1 polymer ?
#
loop_
_entity_poly.entity_id
_entity_poly.type
_entity_poly.pdbx_seq_one_letter_code
_entity_poly.pdbx_strand_id
1 'polypeptide(L)' 'MELPNYELVRYPSGQLIITRSDAKSSFRDVVGVYSSEAEAQRALERLNGQAGTGEPSVHASAPLPRVA' A
#
# COMPACT_ATOMS: atom_id res chain seq x y z
N MET A 1 -4.05 13.11 16.35
CA MET A 1 -3.65 11.87 15.68
C MET A 1 -2.99 12.27 14.38
N GLU A 2 -1.70 11.98 14.20
CA GLU A 2 -1.01 12.24 12.93
C GLU A 2 -1.44 11.18 11.92
N LEU A 3 -2.06 11.60 10.81
CA LEU A 3 -2.48 10.66 9.77
C LEU A 3 -1.27 10.36 8.86
N PRO A 4 -1.01 9.08 8.54
CA PRO A 4 -0.02 8.75 7.52
C PRO A 4 -0.44 9.39 6.19
N ASN A 5 0.50 10.07 5.54
CA ASN A 5 0.24 10.69 4.24
C ASN A 5 0.60 9.68 3.14
N TYR A 6 -0.36 9.40 2.26
CA TYR A 6 -0.14 8.57 1.08
C TYR A 6 -0.11 9.45 -0.16
N GLU A 7 0.92 9.28 -0.98
CA GLU A 7 1.15 10.09 -2.18
C GLU A 7 1.26 9.18 -3.40
N LEU A 8 0.52 9.53 -4.46
CA LEU A 8 0.60 8.86 -5.76
C LEU A 8 1.56 9.63 -6.67
N VAL A 9 2.64 8.96 -7.07
CA VAL A 9 3.69 9.52 -7.93
C VAL A 9 3.64 8.86 -9.29
N ARG A 10 3.50 9.66 -10.35
CA ARG A 10 3.51 9.19 -11.74
C ARG A 10 4.88 9.38 -12.37
N TYR A 11 5.46 8.28 -12.86
CA TYR A 11 6.74 8.27 -13.54
C TYR A 11 6.56 8.38 -15.06
N PRO A 12 7.53 8.99 -15.77
CA PRO A 12 7.49 9.11 -17.24
C PRO A 12 7.53 7.74 -17.94
N SER A 13 7.99 6.70 -17.26
CA SER A 13 7.94 5.30 -17.72
C SER A 13 6.52 4.71 -17.77
N GLY A 14 5.50 5.44 -17.32
CA GLY A 14 4.11 4.99 -17.22
C GLY A 14 3.78 4.28 -15.90
N GLN A 15 4.75 4.09 -15.00
CA GLN A 15 4.51 3.55 -13.67
C GLN A 15 3.90 4.58 -12.72
N LEU A 16 3.06 4.09 -11.84
CA LEU A 16 2.35 4.82 -10.79
C LEU A 16 2.75 4.19 -9.46
N ILE A 17 3.42 4.95 -8.60
CA ILE A 17 3.94 4.44 -7.33
C ILE A 17 3.21 5.12 -6.19
N ILE A 18 2.70 4.34 -5.24
CA ILE A 18 2.14 4.87 -3.99
C ILE A 18 3.25 4.85 -2.95
N THR A 19 3.54 6.01 -2.39
CA THR A 19 4.47 6.16 -1.28
C THR A 19 3.74 6.55 -0.01
N ARG A 20 4.19 6.04 1.13
CA ARG A 20 3.73 6.43 2.46
C ARG A 20 4.82 7.27 3.11
N SER A 21 4.41 8.45 3.57
CA SER A 21 5.24 9.39 4.32
C SER A 21 4.66 9.50 5.74
N ASP A 22 5.48 9.18 6.74
CA ASP A 22 5.13 9.37 8.14
C ASP A 22 5.63 10.72 8.63
N ALA A 23 4.84 11.46 9.41
CA ALA A 23 5.21 12.81 9.85
C ALA A 23 6.48 12.83 10.72
N LYS A 24 6.87 11.69 11.31
CA LYS A 24 8.10 11.54 12.11
C LYS A 24 9.26 10.91 11.36
N SER A 25 9.04 10.45 10.13
CA SER A 25 10.07 9.77 9.34
C SER A 25 10.30 10.48 8.00
N SER A 26 11.54 10.92 7.75
CA SER A 26 11.93 11.45 6.43
C SER A 26 11.99 10.37 5.34
N PHE A 27 11.76 9.10 5.70
CA PHE A 27 11.74 7.99 4.79
C PHE A 27 10.36 7.82 4.17
N ARG A 28 10.34 7.74 2.84
CA ARG A 28 9.14 7.43 2.05
C ARG A 28 9.16 5.95 1.75
N ASP A 29 8.24 5.20 2.34
CA ASP A 29 8.09 3.77 2.07
C ASP A 29 7.26 3.57 0.80
N VAL A 30 7.74 2.72 -0.10
CA VAL A 30 6.98 2.34 -1.31
C VAL A 30 5.96 1.28 -0.92
N VAL A 31 4.68 1.61 -1.05
CA VAL A 31 3.56 0.74 -0.65
C VAL A 31 3.07 -0.10 -1.84
N GLY A 32 3.23 0.41 -3.06
CA GLY A 32 2.84 -0.32 -4.25
C GLY A 32 3.27 0.37 -5.55
N VAL A 33 3.47 -0.44 -6.58
CA VAL A 33 3.78 -0.01 -7.95
C VAL A 33 2.69 -0.54 -8.88
N TYR A 34 2.12 0.34 -9.67
CA TYR A 34 0.98 0.09 -10.54
C TYR A 34 1.30 0.59 -11.95
N SER A 35 0.66 -0.03 -12.94
CA SER A 35 0.75 0.40 -14.36
C SER A 35 -0.54 1.07 -14.83
N SER A 36 -1.59 1.06 -14.02
CA SER A 36 -2.92 1.58 -14.34
C SER A 36 -3.36 2.61 -13.29
N GLU A 37 -3.84 3.77 -13.74
CA GLU A 37 -4.30 4.85 -12.85
C GLU A 37 -5.50 4.43 -12.01
N ALA A 38 -6.45 3.71 -12.61
CA ALA A 38 -7.64 3.21 -11.91
C ALA A 38 -7.29 2.22 -10.78
N GLU A 39 -6.26 1.38 -10.98
CA GLU A 39 -5.80 0.44 -9.96
C GLU A 39 -5.06 1.16 -8.83
N ALA A 40 -4.18 2.10 -9.19
CA ALA A 40 -3.45 2.91 -8.22
C ALA A 40 -4.40 3.77 -7.38
N GLN A 41 -5.42 4.34 -7.99
CA GLN A 41 -6.42 5.15 -7.30
C GLN A 41 -7.25 4.32 -6.33
N ARG A 42 -7.74 3.15 -6.75
CA ARG A 42 -8.45 2.22 -5.85
C ARG A 42 -7.57 1.75 -4.69
N ALA A 43 -6.29 1.50 -4.94
CA ALA A 43 -5.35 1.15 -3.88
C ALA A 43 -5.14 2.31 -2.91
N LEU A 44 -4.99 3.55 -3.40
CA LEU A 44 -4.87 4.74 -2.57
C LEU A 44 -6.11 4.97 -1.70
N GLU A 45 -7.31 4.84 -2.29
CA GLU A 45 -8.58 4.94 -1.56
C GLU A 45 -8.68 3.87 -0.46
N ARG A 46 -8.26 2.63 -0.74
CA ARG A 46 -8.21 1.57 0.26
C ARG A 46 -7.20 1.87 1.36
N LEU A 47 -6.01 2.38 1.04
CA LEU A 47 -4.99 2.74 2.04
C LEU A 47 -5.46 3.91 2.92
N ASN A 48 -6.17 4.88 2.35
CA ASN A 48 -6.74 5.99 3.10
C ASN A 48 -7.90 5.52 4.00
N GLY A 49 -8.77 4.64 3.50
CA GLY A 49 -9.85 4.04 4.28
C GLY A 49 -9.38 3.02 5.34
N GLN A 50 -8.29 2.29 5.07
CA GLN A 50 -7.68 1.34 6.00
C GLN A 50 -6.71 2.00 6.99
N ALA A 51 -6.38 3.29 6.85
CA ALA A 51 -5.67 4.01 7.91
C ALA A 51 -6.45 4.05 9.25
N GLY A 52 -7.74 3.64 9.25
CA GLY A 52 -8.53 3.34 10.45
C GLY A 52 -8.72 1.85 10.77
N THR A 53 -8.23 0.91 9.98
CA THR A 53 -8.39 -0.54 10.20
C THR A 53 -7.21 -1.29 9.59
N GLY A 54 -6.33 -1.80 10.47
CA GLY A 54 -5.09 -2.47 10.13
C GLY A 54 -5.23 -3.54 9.05
N GLU A 55 -4.20 -3.57 8.19
CA GLU A 55 -3.68 -4.72 7.44
C GLU A 55 -4.71 -5.74 6.92
N PRO A 56 -4.99 -5.78 5.60
CA PRO A 56 -5.26 -7.07 5.00
C PRO A 56 -3.88 -7.75 4.85
N SER A 57 -3.48 -8.47 5.89
CA SER A 57 -2.39 -9.43 5.81
C SER A 57 -2.79 -10.49 4.77
N VAL A 58 -2.47 -10.22 3.50
CA VAL A 58 -2.55 -11.17 2.39
C VAL A 58 -1.28 -12.02 2.38
N HIS A 59 -0.91 -12.54 3.55
CA HIS A 59 -0.06 -13.72 3.63
C HIS A 59 -0.98 -14.88 4.01
N ALA A 60 -1.69 -15.38 2.99
CA ALA A 60 -2.30 -16.70 3.00
C ALA A 60 -1.19 -17.74 3.24
N SER A 61 -0.85 -17.95 4.51
CA SER A 61 -0.05 -19.08 4.94
C SER A 61 -0.97 -20.30 4.87
N ALA A 62 -0.93 -21.00 3.74
CA ALA A 62 -1.61 -22.27 3.56
C ALA A 62 -1.24 -23.22 4.71
N PRO A 63 -2.21 -23.84 5.40
CA PRO A 63 -1.90 -24.84 6.42
C PRO A 63 -1.32 -26.07 5.73
N LEU A 64 -0.07 -26.40 6.04
CA LEU A 64 0.55 -27.66 5.62
C LEU A 64 -0.28 -28.85 6.13
N PRO A 65 -0.59 -29.86 5.30
CA PRO A 65 -1.25 -31.07 5.76
C PRO A 65 -0.29 -31.90 6.61
N ARG A 66 -0.60 -32.05 7.89
CA ARG A 66 0.06 -33.01 8.79
C ARG A 66 -0.38 -34.43 8.43
N VAL A 67 0.50 -35.19 7.77
CA VAL A 67 0.41 -36.65 7.67
C VAL A 67 0.76 -37.23 9.05
N ALA A 68 -0.13 -38.07 9.57
CA ALA A 68 0.08 -38.95 10.71
C ALA A 68 -0.12 -40.40 10.23
#